data_AF-A0A2G6H7Q4-F1
#
_entry.id   AF-A0A2G6H7Q4-F1
#
_cell.length_a   1.000
_cell.length_b   1.000
_cell.length_c   1.000
_cell.angle_alpha   90.00
_cell.angle_beta   90.00
_cell.angle_gamma   90.00
#
_symmetry.space_group_name_H-M   'P 1'
#
loop_
_entity.id
_entity.type
_entity.pdbx_description
1 polymer ?
#
loop_
_entity_poly.entity_id
_entity_poly.type
_entity_poly.pdbx_seq_one_letter_code
_entity_poly.pdbx_strand_id
1 'polypeptide(L)'
;MKFVQTDLKYFISNIALEKSDGSIVSLFRERKAYYIDHRIPQTLTFELPDSVPCGVYKGISFTFGLEEAINTPLLFPTPPECYMQTPDELGGGYNYLQMNGKYAGSFIGQKRDYNFYLGMGVIRPSSGLGSDETTFVHNNFEVEIHDIKFEMDQGEEVVVSVVMEVNNWFHDPHLWDFHRIGGNISGKQDAQLMARENGHDVFSAYVESATTTTAVENN
;
A
#
# COMPACT_ATOMS: atom_id res chain seq x y z
N MET A 1 -7.35 21.40 -1.32
CA MET A 1 -6.08 21.80 -0.67
C MET A 1 -4.93 21.46 -1.62
N LYS A 2 -3.83 22.24 -1.69
CA LYS A 2 -2.69 21.93 -2.58
C LYS A 2 -1.58 21.22 -1.79
N PHE A 3 -1.31 19.97 -2.14
CA PHE A 3 -0.12 19.24 -1.72
C PHE A 3 0.64 18.75 -2.96
N VAL A 4 1.90 18.36 -2.76
CA VAL A 4 2.75 17.77 -3.79
C VAL A 4 3.47 16.58 -3.16
N GLN A 5 3.27 15.39 -3.71
CA GLN A 5 4.00 14.18 -3.33
C GLN A 5 5.38 14.18 -4.03
N THR A 6 6.42 13.83 -3.27
CA THR A 6 7.82 13.79 -3.73
C THR A 6 8.44 12.41 -3.64
N ASP A 7 7.94 11.54 -2.76
CA ASP A 7 8.39 10.17 -2.58
C ASP A 7 7.20 9.29 -2.19
N LEU A 8 7.19 8.04 -2.65
CA LEU A 8 6.13 7.08 -2.35
C LEU A 8 6.69 5.67 -2.37
N LYS A 9 6.60 5.01 -1.22
CA LYS A 9 7.06 3.65 -0.99
C LYS A 9 6.05 2.93 -0.13
N TYR A 10 5.75 1.67 -0.43
CA TYR A 10 4.80 0.90 0.36
C TYR A 10 5.02 -0.60 0.22
N PHE A 11 4.36 -1.35 1.08
CA PHE A 11 4.23 -2.80 0.96
C PHE A 11 2.81 -3.19 0.57
N ILE A 12 2.70 -4.25 -0.22
CA ILE A 12 1.47 -5.04 -0.33
C ILE A 12 1.79 -6.50 -0.01
N SER A 13 0.83 -7.23 0.54
CA SER A 13 0.97 -8.65 0.88
C SER A 13 -0.33 -9.41 0.55
N ASN A 14 -0.29 -10.74 0.59
CA ASN A 14 -1.47 -11.59 0.40
C ASN A 14 -2.29 -11.30 -0.85
N ILE A 15 -1.62 -11.18 -1.98
CA ILE A 15 -2.28 -10.95 -3.27
C ILE A 15 -3.10 -12.19 -3.63
N ALA A 16 -4.35 -11.99 -4.02
CA ALA A 16 -5.26 -13.02 -4.49
C ALA A 16 -6.10 -12.54 -5.67
N LEU A 17 -6.58 -13.48 -6.48
CA LEU A 17 -7.51 -13.23 -7.58
C LEU A 17 -8.86 -13.88 -7.27
N GLU A 18 -9.94 -13.19 -7.61
CA GLU A 18 -11.29 -13.74 -7.56
C GLU A 18 -11.72 -14.21 -8.95
N LYS A 19 -12.10 -15.48 -9.06
CA LYS A 19 -12.70 -16.05 -10.28
C LYS A 19 -14.15 -15.61 -10.45
N SER A 20 -14.65 -15.70 -11.68
CA SER A 20 -16.04 -15.41 -12.02
C SER A 20 -17.07 -16.25 -11.23
N ASP A 21 -16.70 -17.46 -10.81
CA ASP A 21 -17.50 -18.34 -9.95
C ASP A 21 -17.44 -18.00 -8.44
N GLY A 22 -16.66 -16.97 -8.06
CA GLY A 22 -16.47 -16.51 -6.68
C GLY A 22 -15.36 -17.24 -5.92
N SER A 23 -14.65 -18.21 -6.53
CA SER A 23 -13.51 -18.86 -5.89
C SER A 23 -12.27 -17.94 -5.86
N ILE A 24 -11.49 -18.04 -4.78
CA ILE A 24 -10.29 -17.23 -4.56
C ILE A 24 -9.03 -18.04 -4.86
N VAL A 25 -8.13 -17.46 -5.67
CA VAL A 25 -6.80 -18.00 -5.97
C VAL A 25 -5.76 -17.14 -5.28
N SER A 26 -5.17 -17.63 -4.19
CA SER A 26 -4.03 -16.97 -3.56
C SER A 26 -2.78 -17.11 -4.43
N LEU A 27 -2.15 -15.97 -4.70
CA LEU A 27 -0.90 -15.85 -5.45
C LEU A 27 0.33 -15.76 -4.54
N PHE A 28 0.10 -15.71 -3.23
CA PHE A 28 1.12 -15.55 -2.22
C PHE A 28 1.57 -16.91 -1.70
N ARG A 29 2.74 -17.39 -2.15
CA ARG A 29 3.27 -18.70 -1.75
C ARG A 29 4.65 -18.63 -1.13
N GLU A 30 5.60 -18.00 -1.82
CA GLU A 30 7.01 -18.00 -1.40
C GLU A 30 7.45 -16.65 -0.81
N ARG A 31 6.92 -15.55 -1.35
CA ARG A 31 7.25 -14.20 -0.90
C ARG A 31 6.32 -13.77 0.23
N LYS A 32 6.86 -13.06 1.23
CA LYS A 32 6.14 -12.55 2.41
C LYS A 32 5.54 -11.16 2.25
N ALA A 33 5.95 -10.39 1.25
CA ALA A 33 5.35 -9.13 0.82
C ALA A 33 6.05 -8.64 -0.45
N TYR A 34 5.40 -7.72 -1.16
CA TYR A 34 6.01 -6.96 -2.24
C TYR A 34 6.28 -5.53 -1.79
N TYR A 35 7.53 -5.11 -1.92
CA TYR A 35 7.96 -3.72 -1.73
C TYR A 35 7.84 -2.97 -3.05
N ILE A 36 7.23 -1.79 -3.00
CA ILE A 36 7.04 -0.87 -4.12
C ILE A 36 7.73 0.44 -3.76
N ASP A 37 8.57 0.96 -4.67
CA ASP A 37 9.22 2.26 -4.58
C ASP A 37 9.18 2.94 -5.95
N HIS A 38 8.47 4.07 -6.04
CA HIS A 38 8.30 4.80 -7.30
C HIS A 38 9.60 5.35 -7.90
N ARG A 39 10.72 5.29 -7.16
CA ARG A 39 12.05 5.66 -7.65
C ARG A 39 12.88 4.48 -8.11
N ILE A 40 12.42 3.24 -7.88
CA ILE A 40 13.12 2.01 -8.26
C ILE A 40 12.21 1.24 -9.24
N PRO A 41 12.39 1.41 -10.57
CA PRO A 41 11.51 0.81 -11.58
C PRO A 41 11.32 -0.71 -11.43
N GLN A 42 12.34 -1.43 -10.95
CA GLN A 42 12.32 -2.88 -10.72
C GLN A 42 11.34 -3.31 -9.63
N THR A 43 10.84 -2.39 -8.82
CA THR A 43 9.85 -2.66 -7.77
C THR A 43 8.41 -2.38 -8.21
N LEU A 44 8.21 -1.94 -9.46
CA LEU A 44 6.89 -1.56 -9.99
C LEU A 44 6.21 -2.70 -10.76
N THR A 45 6.94 -3.76 -11.07
CA THR A 45 6.42 -4.92 -11.82
C THR A 45 6.79 -6.18 -11.07
N PHE A 46 5.82 -7.08 -10.92
CA PHE A 46 6.00 -8.36 -10.25
C PHE A 46 5.53 -9.47 -11.17
N GLU A 47 6.40 -10.43 -11.41
CA GLU A 47 6.01 -11.71 -11.99
C GLU A 47 5.38 -12.54 -10.88
N LEU A 48 4.12 -12.91 -11.09
CA LEU A 48 3.39 -13.81 -10.22
C LEU A 48 3.69 -15.26 -10.64
N PRO A 49 3.54 -16.25 -9.74
CA PRO A 49 4.00 -17.61 -10.00
C PRO A 49 3.37 -18.21 -11.27
N ASP A 50 4.11 -19.05 -11.99
CA ASP A 50 3.72 -19.77 -13.23
C ASP A 50 2.46 -20.66 -13.14
N SER A 51 1.80 -20.70 -11.98
CA SER A 51 0.72 -21.63 -11.63
C SER A 51 -0.64 -20.96 -11.46
N VAL A 52 -0.85 -19.76 -12.00
CA VAL A 52 -2.19 -19.15 -12.05
C VAL A 52 -3.11 -20.07 -12.86
N PRO A 53 -4.16 -20.66 -12.27
CA PRO A 53 -5.02 -21.59 -13.00
C PRO A 53 -5.77 -20.90 -14.13
N CYS A 54 -6.04 -21.62 -15.21
CA CYS A 54 -6.87 -21.06 -16.28
C CYS A 54 -8.29 -20.73 -15.77
N GLY A 55 -8.91 -19.78 -16.44
CA GLY A 55 -10.30 -19.36 -16.21
C GLY A 55 -10.50 -17.86 -16.26
N VAL A 56 -11.74 -17.45 -16.01
CA VAL A 56 -12.17 -16.06 -16.04
C VAL A 56 -12.11 -15.47 -14.65
N TYR A 57 -11.39 -14.37 -14.51
CA TYR A 57 -11.22 -13.61 -13.27
C TYR A 57 -12.03 -12.32 -13.33
N LYS A 58 -12.55 -11.91 -12.17
CA LYS A 58 -13.36 -10.70 -12.01
C LYS A 58 -12.86 -9.76 -10.90
N GLY A 59 -11.82 -10.14 -10.16
CA GLY A 59 -11.34 -9.31 -9.06
C GLY A 59 -9.91 -9.61 -8.64
N ILE A 60 -9.30 -8.64 -7.98
CA ILE A 60 -8.02 -8.74 -7.29
C ILE A 60 -8.18 -8.22 -5.86
N SER A 61 -7.57 -8.90 -4.91
CA SER A 61 -7.45 -8.41 -3.54
C SER A 61 -6.03 -8.53 -3.02
N PHE A 62 -5.69 -7.69 -2.05
CA PHE A 62 -4.41 -7.72 -1.34
C PHE A 62 -4.51 -6.99 0.00
N THR A 63 -3.60 -7.29 0.91
CA THR A 63 -3.37 -6.49 2.10
C THR A 63 -2.46 -5.31 1.76
N PHE A 64 -2.90 -4.08 2.00
CA PHE A 64 -2.02 -2.92 2.01
C PHE A 64 -1.22 -2.90 3.33
N GLY A 65 0.10 -2.99 3.21
CA GLY A 65 1.02 -3.17 4.33
C GLY A 65 1.40 -4.63 4.58
N LEU A 66 1.74 -4.91 5.84
CA LEU A 66 2.19 -6.22 6.32
C LEU A 66 1.22 -6.72 7.40
N GLU A 67 0.90 -8.00 7.38
CA GLU A 67 0.15 -8.63 8.45
C GLU A 67 0.89 -8.61 9.78
N GLU A 68 0.12 -8.58 10.87
CA GLU A 68 0.63 -8.64 12.24
C GLU A 68 1.56 -9.83 12.47
N ALA A 69 1.19 -11.01 11.97
CA ALA A 69 1.95 -12.23 12.15
C ALA A 69 3.37 -12.19 11.53
N ILE A 70 3.61 -11.29 10.56
CA ILE A 70 4.90 -11.22 9.85
C ILE A 70 5.65 -9.91 10.09
N ASN A 71 4.99 -8.82 10.51
CA ASN A 71 5.60 -7.50 10.67
C ASN A 71 6.49 -7.41 11.92
N THR A 72 7.58 -8.16 11.91
CA THR A 72 8.56 -8.23 13.00
C THR A 72 9.85 -7.50 12.61
N PRO A 73 10.64 -7.00 13.57
CA PRO A 73 11.98 -6.50 13.30
C PRO A 73 12.81 -7.49 12.47
N LEU A 74 13.67 -6.97 11.60
CA LEU A 74 14.58 -7.74 10.72
C LEU A 74 13.90 -8.67 9.70
N LEU A 75 12.57 -8.57 9.48
CA LEU A 75 11.88 -9.29 8.41
C LEU A 75 12.56 -9.08 7.04
N PHE A 76 12.96 -7.85 6.76
CA PHE A 76 13.73 -7.44 5.59
C PHE A 76 15.03 -6.75 6.04
N PRO A 77 16.13 -7.49 6.23
CA PRO A 77 17.34 -6.96 6.85
C PRO A 77 18.22 -6.14 5.88
N THR A 78 17.94 -6.21 4.57
CA THR A 78 18.72 -5.55 3.53
C THR A 78 17.94 -4.46 2.81
N PRO A 79 18.63 -3.47 2.22
CA PRO A 79 18.01 -2.52 1.31
C PRO A 79 17.38 -3.20 0.09
N PRO A 80 16.38 -2.56 -0.55
CA PRO A 80 15.77 -1.29 -0.14
C PRO A 80 14.73 -1.39 1.01
N GLU A 81 14.19 -2.58 1.27
CA GLU A 81 13.09 -2.78 2.22
C GLU A 81 13.43 -2.39 3.65
N CYS A 82 14.70 -2.55 4.08
CA CYS A 82 15.13 -2.16 5.43
C CYS A 82 14.94 -0.66 5.72
N TYR A 83 14.84 0.20 4.71
CA TYR A 83 14.59 1.63 4.90
C TYR A 83 13.16 1.96 5.37
N MET A 84 12.26 0.97 5.33
CA MET A 84 10.90 1.12 5.85
C MET A 84 10.80 0.81 7.35
N GLN A 85 11.89 0.40 8.02
CA GLN A 85 11.88 0.04 9.44
C GLN A 85 11.34 1.14 10.35
N THR A 86 10.68 0.71 11.42
CA THR A 86 10.12 1.58 12.47
C THR A 86 10.85 1.32 13.79
N PRO A 87 11.12 2.35 14.61
CA PRO A 87 11.73 2.18 15.93
C PRO A 87 10.89 1.32 16.88
N ASP A 88 11.53 0.64 17.82
CA ASP A 88 10.86 -0.22 18.81
C ASP A 88 9.88 0.57 19.70
N GLU A 89 10.14 1.85 19.97
CA GLU A 89 9.25 2.72 20.76
C GLU A 89 7.92 3.03 20.05
N LEU A 90 7.88 2.77 18.74
CA LEU A 90 6.71 2.87 17.87
C LEU A 90 6.15 1.49 17.48
N GLY A 91 6.65 0.41 18.08
CA GLY A 91 6.18 -0.96 17.88
C GLY A 91 7.07 -1.82 16.98
N GLY A 92 8.19 -1.28 16.51
CA GLY A 92 9.14 -2.01 15.68
C GLY A 92 8.59 -2.40 14.31
N GLY A 93 9.24 -3.37 13.66
CA GLY A 93 8.84 -3.84 12.34
C GLY A 93 9.04 -2.77 11.26
N TYR A 94 8.04 -2.60 10.39
CA TYR A 94 8.13 -1.76 9.18
C TYR A 94 6.88 -0.88 9.03
N ASN A 95 7.07 0.31 8.46
CA ASN A 95 5.99 1.13 7.92
C ASN A 95 5.36 0.41 6.72
N TYR A 96 4.05 0.55 6.58
CA TYR A 96 3.28 0.04 5.44
C TYR A 96 3.36 0.99 4.25
N LEU A 97 3.43 2.29 4.52
CA LEU A 97 3.55 3.38 3.56
C LEU A 97 4.55 4.39 4.10
N GLN A 98 5.44 4.87 3.24
CA GLN A 98 6.16 6.12 3.42
C GLN A 98 5.86 7.04 2.26
N MET A 99 5.05 8.06 2.51
CA MET A 99 4.77 9.10 1.54
C MET A 99 5.30 10.45 2.04
N ASN A 100 6.19 11.04 1.26
CA ASN A 100 6.77 12.35 1.56
C ASN A 100 6.27 13.39 0.57
N GLY A 101 6.13 14.63 1.04
CA GLY A 101 5.79 15.72 0.17
C GLY A 101 5.73 17.05 0.87
N LYS A 102 5.09 18.03 0.20
CA LYS A 102 4.89 19.38 0.72
C LYS A 102 3.42 19.76 0.64
N TYR A 103 2.93 20.48 1.64
CA TYR A 103 1.61 21.12 1.64
C TYR A 103 1.73 22.62 1.87
N ALA A 104 0.69 23.36 1.46
CA ALA A 104 0.61 24.80 1.69
C ALA A 104 0.52 25.10 3.20
N GLY A 105 1.39 26.00 3.68
CA GLY A 105 1.35 26.50 5.05
C GLY A 105 0.28 27.56 5.26
N SER A 106 0.19 28.08 6.49
CA SER A 106 -0.83 29.07 6.89
C SER A 106 -0.64 30.45 6.25
N PHE A 107 0.51 30.70 5.63
CA PHE A 107 0.84 31.97 4.96
C PHE A 107 1.03 31.75 3.47
N ILE A 108 0.66 32.75 2.67
CA ILE A 108 0.83 32.72 1.21
C ILE A 108 2.30 32.43 0.86
N GLY A 109 2.53 31.40 0.05
CA GLY A 109 3.87 30.99 -0.38
C GLY A 109 4.63 30.09 0.62
N GLN A 110 4.16 29.92 1.86
CA GLN A 110 4.76 28.97 2.80
C GLN A 110 4.50 27.54 2.31
N LYS A 111 5.57 26.72 2.29
CA LYS A 111 5.48 25.27 2.09
C LYS A 111 5.97 24.56 3.34
N ARG A 112 5.26 23.52 3.77
CA ARG A 112 5.64 22.67 4.90
C ARG A 112 5.79 21.24 4.41
N ASP A 113 6.75 20.53 4.97
CA ASP A 113 6.94 19.10 4.69
C ASP A 113 5.89 18.27 5.41
N TYR A 114 5.48 17.17 4.77
CA TYR A 114 4.76 16.08 5.41
C TYR A 114 5.51 14.76 5.21
N ASN A 115 5.44 13.92 6.24
CA ASN A 115 6.00 12.58 6.31
C ASN A 115 4.86 11.63 6.73
N PHE A 116 4.02 11.28 5.75
CA PHE A 116 2.82 10.50 5.96
C PHE A 116 3.18 9.01 5.97
N TYR A 117 3.58 8.53 7.14
CA TYR A 117 4.12 7.19 7.31
C TYR A 117 3.09 6.32 8.04
N LEU A 118 2.32 5.54 7.26
CA LEU A 118 1.33 4.59 7.80
C LEU A 118 2.07 3.33 8.27
N GLY A 119 1.67 2.78 9.41
CA GLY A 119 2.28 1.61 10.00
C GLY A 119 1.62 1.26 11.32
N MET A 120 2.45 0.90 12.29
CA MET A 120 2.00 0.71 13.66
C MET A 120 1.59 2.05 14.28
N GLY A 121 0.44 2.09 14.92
CA GLY A 121 0.09 3.20 15.81
C GLY A 121 0.25 2.81 17.27
N VAL A 122 0.36 3.84 18.12
CA VAL A 122 0.69 3.67 19.53
C VAL A 122 -0.39 4.32 20.38
N ILE A 123 -0.95 3.56 21.32
CA ILE A 123 -1.84 4.05 22.36
C ILE A 123 -1.04 4.06 23.66
N ARG A 124 -0.85 5.26 24.23
CA ARG A 124 -0.11 5.45 25.47
C ARG A 124 -1.07 5.67 26.64
N PRO A 125 -0.73 5.20 27.85
CA PRO A 125 -1.53 5.47 29.05
C PRO A 125 -1.69 6.97 29.29
N SER A 126 -2.90 7.38 29.66
CA SER A 126 -3.32 8.79 29.77
C SER A 126 -2.74 9.55 30.96
N SER A 127 -2.20 8.84 31.94
CA SER A 127 -1.55 9.42 33.12
C SER A 127 -0.67 8.34 33.73
N GLY A 128 0.61 8.62 33.97
CA GLY A 128 1.58 7.66 34.55
C GLY A 128 1.28 7.19 36.00
N LEU A 129 0.00 7.08 36.36
CA LEU A 129 -0.56 6.62 37.63
C LEU A 129 -1.50 5.40 37.43
N GLY A 130 -1.67 4.90 36.20
CA GLY A 130 -2.44 3.69 35.88
C GLY A 130 -1.54 2.56 35.39
N SER A 131 -1.98 1.32 35.60
CA SER A 131 -1.32 0.07 35.16
C SER A 131 -1.44 -0.22 33.66
N ASP A 132 -1.92 0.73 32.86
CA ASP A 132 -2.21 0.49 31.45
C ASP A 132 -0.91 0.49 30.64
N GLU A 133 -0.64 -0.64 29.99
CA GLU A 133 0.55 -0.81 29.16
C GLU A 133 0.39 -0.07 27.83
N THR A 134 1.52 0.30 27.22
CA THR A 134 1.50 0.83 25.84
C THR A 134 0.98 -0.26 24.91
N THR A 135 -0.04 0.06 24.12
CA THR A 135 -0.61 -0.86 23.13
C THR A 135 -0.21 -0.42 21.73
N PHE A 136 0.15 -1.39 20.91
CA PHE A 136 0.48 -1.21 19.50
C PHE A 136 -0.70 -1.71 18.65
N VAL A 137 -1.08 -0.93 17.64
CA VAL A 137 -2.23 -1.24 16.77
C VAL A 137 -1.78 -1.28 15.33
N HIS A 138 -2.03 -2.40 14.67
CA HIS A 138 -1.80 -2.57 13.25
C HIS A 138 -2.85 -1.79 12.44
N ASN A 139 -2.37 -0.99 11.49
CA ASN A 139 -3.21 -0.21 10.58
C ASN A 139 -3.10 -0.68 9.12
N ASN A 140 -2.76 -1.95 8.90
CA ASN A 140 -2.94 -2.59 7.60
C ASN A 140 -4.43 -2.75 7.29
N PHE A 141 -4.77 -2.90 6.02
CA PHE A 141 -6.15 -3.10 5.60
C PHE A 141 -6.21 -3.90 4.30
N GLU A 142 -7.35 -4.51 4.05
CA GLU A 142 -7.62 -5.24 2.81
C GLU A 142 -8.10 -4.26 1.74
N VAL A 143 -7.59 -4.46 0.53
CA VAL A 143 -8.02 -3.81 -0.70
C VAL A 143 -8.68 -4.87 -1.55
N GLU A 144 -9.89 -4.60 -2.02
CA GLU A 144 -10.64 -5.45 -2.94
C GLU A 144 -11.08 -4.64 -4.16
N ILE A 145 -10.74 -5.11 -5.36
CA ILE A 145 -11.09 -4.45 -6.62
C ILE A 145 -11.84 -5.47 -7.48
N HIS A 146 -13.13 -5.23 -7.68
CA HIS A 146 -14.09 -6.15 -8.32
C HIS A 146 -14.42 -5.82 -9.79
N ASP A 147 -13.82 -4.77 -10.33
CA ASP A 147 -14.12 -4.25 -11.68
C ASP A 147 -13.01 -4.55 -12.71
N ILE A 148 -12.19 -5.57 -12.47
CA ILE A 148 -11.24 -6.08 -13.46
C ILE A 148 -11.76 -7.37 -14.08
N LYS A 149 -11.68 -7.52 -15.40
CA LYS A 149 -12.11 -8.76 -16.08
C LYS A 149 -11.08 -9.20 -17.10
N PHE A 150 -10.58 -10.42 -16.93
CA PHE A 150 -9.70 -11.06 -17.89
C PHE A 150 -9.89 -12.57 -17.87
N GLU A 151 -9.50 -13.20 -18.97
CA GLU A 151 -9.38 -14.64 -19.10
C GLU A 151 -7.90 -14.99 -19.03
N MET A 152 -7.58 -16.08 -18.34
CA MET A 152 -6.23 -16.63 -18.28
C MET A 152 -6.26 -17.98 -18.99
N ASP A 153 -5.59 -18.08 -20.12
CA ASP A 153 -5.42 -19.32 -20.87
C ASP A 153 -4.04 -19.95 -20.65
N GLN A 154 -3.90 -21.22 -21.04
CA GLN A 154 -2.65 -21.94 -20.85
C GLN A 154 -1.52 -21.33 -21.67
N GLY A 155 -0.47 -20.84 -20.98
CA GLY A 155 0.71 -20.26 -21.62
C GLY A 155 0.53 -18.80 -22.06
N GLU A 156 -0.57 -18.16 -21.66
CA GLU A 156 -0.74 -16.72 -21.85
C GLU A 156 -0.21 -15.92 -20.66
N GLU A 157 0.20 -14.69 -20.95
CA GLU A 157 0.56 -13.69 -19.96
C GLU A 157 -0.47 -12.57 -19.97
N VAL A 158 -0.98 -12.23 -18.79
CA VAL A 158 -1.89 -11.10 -18.60
C VAL A 158 -1.22 -10.09 -17.69
N VAL A 159 -1.13 -8.85 -18.15
CA VAL A 159 -0.62 -7.73 -17.36
C VAL A 159 -1.79 -6.99 -16.73
N VAL A 160 -1.83 -6.94 -15.40
CA VAL A 160 -2.80 -6.16 -14.63
C VAL A 160 -2.06 -4.98 -14.01
N SER A 161 -2.43 -3.77 -14.41
CA SER A 161 -1.93 -2.55 -13.76
C SER A 161 -2.75 -2.29 -12.50
N VAL A 162 -2.09 -2.09 -11.37
CA VAL A 162 -2.70 -1.61 -10.12
C VAL A 162 -2.23 -0.18 -9.88
N VAL A 163 -3.18 0.75 -9.75
CA VAL A 163 -2.91 2.20 -9.68
C VAL A 163 -3.33 2.73 -8.32
N MET A 164 -2.42 3.46 -7.67
CA MET A 164 -2.71 4.20 -6.44
C MET A 164 -3.10 5.65 -6.75
N GLU A 165 -4.32 6.04 -6.42
CA GLU A 165 -4.82 7.42 -6.44
C GLU A 165 -4.38 8.16 -5.18
N VAL A 166 -3.18 8.73 -5.21
CA VAL A 166 -2.53 9.36 -4.04
C VAL A 166 -3.38 10.46 -3.38
N ASN A 167 -4.22 11.15 -4.14
CA ASN A 167 -5.10 12.20 -3.61
C ASN A 167 -6.15 11.65 -2.64
N ASN A 168 -6.58 10.40 -2.80
CA ASN A 168 -7.68 9.83 -2.05
C ASN A 168 -7.33 9.59 -0.58
N TRP A 169 -6.05 9.35 -0.27
CA TRP A 169 -5.53 9.30 1.11
C TRP A 169 -5.90 10.51 1.98
N PHE A 170 -6.22 11.65 1.34
CA PHE A 170 -6.49 12.91 2.02
C PHE A 170 -7.92 13.41 1.87
N HIS A 171 -8.84 12.59 1.33
CA HIS A 171 -10.16 13.07 0.89
C HIS A 171 -11.36 12.31 1.49
N ASP A 172 -11.44 10.99 1.31
CA ASP A 172 -12.61 10.16 1.67
C ASP A 172 -12.17 8.97 2.52
N PRO A 173 -12.95 8.54 3.55
CA PRO A 173 -14.14 9.19 4.10
C PRO A 173 -13.79 10.39 5.02
N HIS A 174 -12.50 10.61 5.30
CA HIS A 174 -12.04 11.67 6.19
C HIS A 174 -11.17 12.68 5.45
N LEU A 175 -11.71 13.89 5.29
CA LEU A 175 -10.91 15.00 4.79
C LEU A 175 -9.70 15.25 5.69
N TRP A 176 -8.50 15.16 5.11
CA TRP A 176 -7.27 15.34 5.86
C TRP A 176 -6.89 16.81 5.97
N ASP A 177 -7.18 17.40 7.13
CA ASP A 177 -6.75 18.75 7.45
C ASP A 177 -5.31 18.76 7.98
N PHE A 178 -4.35 19.08 7.11
CA PHE A 178 -2.93 19.19 7.47
C PHE A 178 -2.63 20.28 8.51
N HIS A 179 -3.49 21.29 8.68
CA HIS A 179 -3.30 22.30 9.72
C HIS A 179 -3.71 21.81 11.10
N ARG A 180 -4.68 20.89 11.16
CA ARG A 180 -5.18 20.30 12.41
C ARG A 180 -4.45 19.02 12.78
N ILE A 181 -4.32 18.09 11.84
CA ILE A 181 -3.78 16.74 12.05
C ILE A 181 -2.25 16.75 11.92
N GLY A 182 -1.73 17.61 11.03
CA GLY A 182 -0.32 17.67 10.69
C GLY A 182 0.06 16.71 9.57
N GLY A 183 1.35 16.73 9.23
CA GLY A 183 1.92 15.92 8.16
C GLY A 183 2.70 14.68 8.61
N ASN A 184 3.00 14.54 9.90
CA ASN A 184 3.66 13.36 10.47
C ASN A 184 2.69 12.61 11.37
N ILE A 185 2.42 11.36 11.01
CA ILE A 185 1.42 10.49 11.65
C ILE A 185 2.04 9.32 12.41
N SER A 186 3.36 9.12 12.33
CA SER A 186 4.03 7.98 12.96
C SER A 186 3.73 7.94 14.46
N GLY A 187 3.26 6.78 14.93
CA GLY A 187 2.91 6.57 16.33
C GLY A 187 1.65 7.28 16.83
N LYS A 188 0.91 8.02 16.00
CA LYS A 188 -0.32 8.70 16.39
C LYS A 188 -1.53 7.87 15.97
N GLN A 189 -2.05 7.02 16.87
CA GLN A 189 -3.08 6.04 16.49
C GLN A 189 -4.32 6.67 15.84
N ASP A 190 -4.85 7.78 16.35
CA ASP A 190 -6.02 8.42 15.73
C ASP A 190 -5.78 8.86 14.28
N ALA A 191 -4.56 9.33 13.99
CA ALA A 191 -4.17 9.72 12.64
C ALA A 191 -3.89 8.50 11.74
N GLN A 192 -3.32 7.43 12.30
CA GLN A 192 -3.09 6.16 11.60
C GLN A 192 -4.41 5.47 11.23
N LEU A 193 -5.40 5.49 12.14
CA LEU A 193 -6.73 4.95 11.91
C LEU A 193 -7.44 5.72 10.78
N MET A 194 -7.43 7.06 10.86
CA MET A 194 -8.00 7.89 9.80
C MET A 194 -7.34 7.64 8.44
N ALA A 195 -6.01 7.48 8.42
CA ALA A 195 -5.28 7.14 7.20
C ALA A 195 -5.69 5.77 6.65
N ARG A 196 -5.83 4.76 7.52
CA ARG A 196 -6.30 3.42 7.16
C ARG A 196 -7.72 3.47 6.58
N GLU A 197 -8.63 4.19 7.22
CA GLU A 197 -10.02 4.34 6.74
C GLU A 197 -10.06 5.03 5.38
N ASN A 198 -9.22 6.05 5.17
CA ASN A 198 -9.06 6.69 3.86
C ASN A 198 -8.41 5.81 2.79
N GLY A 199 -7.88 4.65 3.16
CA GLY A 199 -7.30 3.68 2.23
C GLY A 199 -8.33 2.98 1.35
N HIS A 200 -9.64 3.09 1.66
CA HIS A 200 -10.68 2.27 1.04
C HIS A 200 -10.88 2.48 -0.47
N ASP A 201 -10.52 3.65 -1.01
CA ASP A 201 -10.70 4.01 -2.42
C ASP A 201 -9.40 4.48 -3.08
N VAL A 202 -8.24 4.21 -2.48
CA VAL A 202 -6.95 4.67 -3.01
C VAL A 202 -6.43 3.79 -4.13
N PHE A 203 -7.04 2.63 -4.38
CA PHE A 203 -6.59 1.70 -5.41
C PHE A 203 -7.66 1.44 -6.47
N SER A 204 -7.19 1.38 -7.71
CA SER A 204 -7.93 0.83 -8.85
C SER A 204 -7.04 -0.12 -9.63
N ALA A 205 -7.61 -0.92 -10.52
CA ALA A 205 -6.85 -1.80 -11.38
C ALA A 205 -7.51 -1.92 -12.76
N TYR A 206 -6.70 -2.24 -13.77
CA TYR A 206 -7.17 -2.55 -15.11
C TYR A 206 -6.21 -3.52 -15.81
N VAL A 207 -6.72 -4.19 -16.84
CA VAL A 207 -5.94 -5.12 -17.66
C VAL A 207 -5.33 -4.34 -18.81
N GLU A 208 -4.02 -4.46 -19.02
CA GLU A 208 -3.36 -3.84 -20.16
C GLU A 208 -3.74 -4.54 -21.46
N SER A 209 -4.07 -3.79 -22.50
CA SER A 209 -4.32 -4.36 -23.82
C SER A 209 -3.02 -4.92 -24.40
N ALA A 210 -3.06 -6.15 -24.91
CA ALA A 210 -1.94 -6.74 -25.65
C ALA A 210 -1.51 -5.79 -26.77
N THR A 211 -0.23 -5.39 -26.76
CA THR A 211 0.32 -4.57 -27.84
C THR A 211 0.51 -5.50 -29.03
N THR A 212 -0.40 -5.45 -30.02
CA THR A 212 -0.22 -6.14 -31.29
C THR A 212 1.01 -5.56 -31.99
N THR A 213 2.17 -6.18 -31.78
CA THR A 213 3.36 -5.88 -32.55
C THR A 213 3.13 -6.49 -33.93
N THR A 214 2.55 -5.71 -34.86
CA THR A 214 2.59 -6.05 -36.28
C THR A 214 4.05 -6.07 -36.69
N ALA A 215 4.62 -7.27 -36.76
CA ALA A 215 5.85 -7.52 -37.48
C ALA A 215 5.63 -7.03 -38.91
N VAL A 216 6.35 -5.98 -39.30
CA VAL A 216 6.44 -5.57 -40.70
C VAL A 216 7.24 -6.67 -41.39
N GLU A 217 6.54 -7.56 -42.09
CA GLU A 217 7.15 -8.45 -43.08
C GLU A 217 7.71 -7.58 -44.20
N ASN A 218 9.03 -7.36 -44.18
CA ASN A 218 9.75 -6.82 -45.32
C ASN A 218 9.97 -7.95 -46.32
N ASN A 219 9.22 -7.90 -47.43
CA ASN A 219 9.58 -8.55 -48.71
C ASN A 219 10.73 -7.81 -49.40
#